data_AF-A0A922J6J9-F1
#
_entry.id   AF-A0A922J6J9-F1
#
_cell.length_a   1.000
_cell.length_b   1.000
_cell.length_c   1.000
_cell.angle_alpha   90.00
_cell.angle_beta   90.00
_cell.angle_gamma   90.00
#
_symmetry.space_group_name_H-M   'P 1'
#
loop_
_entity.id
_entity.type
_entity.pdbx_description
1 polymer ?
#
loop_
_entity_poly.entity_id
_entity_poly.type
_entity_poly.pdbx_seq_one_letter_code
_entity_poly.pdbx_strand_id
1 'polypeptide(L)'
;MNVTAIDCWSAFAPFLANVICCPQLEATLEILIGQSSKETNVLALNGTLAKSCLSDIEKVLVGQGANENLTQICSIHASKLTEASCPVNGVNELESIVDTSKLLAACEEIDPVKECCSQICQSAILEAATRIALKSSELLSMDGAHILPQHSTRVNDCKSIVLRWLASKLNASHAKKVLRELSSCNVNKVCPLVFPDIRHVVTGCGDRINNQTTCCGAMGSYVSHLQKQSFITNLQALDCAASLGTRLRKSNITKNVYSLCHINLKDFSLQVGNQEAGCLLPSTPSDATFDTSSEVSFLCDLNDNIPAPWPTTSQVPASCNKTFKIPALPAVASAQNGLHLDGVMHFLLFASSVVLVTLL
;
A
#
# COMPACT_ATOMS: atom_id res chain seq x y z
N MET A 1 12.28 10.74 -9.35
CA MET A 1 12.17 9.31 -9.72
C MET A 1 13.17 8.44 -8.98
N ASN A 2 14.38 8.91 -8.63
CA ASN A 2 15.38 8.11 -7.90
C ASN A 2 14.80 7.37 -6.67
N VAL A 3 14.12 8.09 -5.78
CA VAL A 3 13.47 7.47 -4.61
C VAL A 3 12.46 6.38 -5.01
N THR A 4 11.61 6.63 -6.00
CA THR A 4 10.68 5.62 -6.54
C THR A 4 11.41 4.38 -7.06
N ALA A 5 12.56 4.54 -7.72
CA ALA A 5 13.36 3.41 -8.18
C ALA A 5 13.92 2.58 -7.02
N ILE A 6 14.32 3.25 -5.93
CA ILE A 6 14.78 2.61 -4.69
C ILE A 6 13.63 1.86 -3.99
N ASP A 7 12.48 2.52 -3.83
CA ASP A 7 11.26 1.92 -3.27
C ASP A 7 10.83 0.66 -4.01
N CYS A 8 11.08 0.65 -5.32
CA CYS A 8 10.72 -0.39 -6.27
C CYS A 8 11.93 -1.21 -6.73
N TRP A 9 12.98 -1.29 -5.92
CA TRP A 9 14.19 -2.01 -6.26
C TRP A 9 13.91 -3.45 -6.68
N SER A 10 14.57 -3.90 -7.75
CA SER A 10 14.23 -5.16 -8.43
C SER A 10 14.04 -6.36 -7.50
N ALA A 11 14.93 -6.56 -6.53
CA ALA A 11 14.88 -7.71 -5.61
C ALA A 11 13.74 -7.65 -4.58
N PHE A 12 13.29 -6.44 -4.20
CA PHE A 12 12.30 -6.24 -3.12
C PHE A 12 10.94 -5.79 -3.62
N ALA A 13 10.82 -5.34 -4.87
CA ALA A 13 9.58 -4.80 -5.43
C ALA A 13 8.36 -5.73 -5.23
N PRO A 14 8.44 -7.07 -5.42
CA PRO A 14 7.29 -7.94 -5.17
C PRO A 14 6.83 -7.94 -3.70
N PHE A 15 7.77 -7.84 -2.75
CA PHE A 15 7.49 -7.89 -1.31
C PHE A 15 7.09 -6.52 -0.73
N LEU A 16 7.51 -5.43 -1.36
CA LEU A 16 7.19 -4.05 -0.99
C LEU A 16 6.05 -3.45 -1.82
N ALA A 17 5.53 -4.18 -2.81
CA ALA A 17 4.55 -3.72 -3.79
C ALA A 17 3.40 -2.94 -3.15
N ASN A 18 2.68 -3.57 -2.22
CA ASN A 18 1.44 -3.03 -1.66
C ASN A 18 1.66 -1.95 -0.58
N VAL A 19 2.89 -1.74 -0.12
CA VAL A 19 3.17 -0.92 1.07
C VAL A 19 4.06 0.28 0.78
N ILE A 20 5.04 0.12 -0.11
CA ILE A 20 5.95 1.19 -0.50
C ILE A 20 5.92 1.35 -2.02
N CYS A 21 6.36 0.35 -2.78
CA CYS A 21 6.64 0.52 -4.21
C CYS A 21 5.44 1.07 -5.02
N CYS A 22 4.29 0.41 -5.03
CA CYS A 22 3.17 0.80 -5.88
C CYS A 22 2.51 2.13 -5.47
N PRO A 23 2.24 2.39 -4.17
CA PRO A 23 1.79 3.72 -3.72
C PRO A 23 2.73 4.85 -4.17
N GLN A 24 4.04 4.61 -4.09
CA GLN A 24 5.04 5.61 -4.46
C GLN A 24 5.18 5.77 -5.98
N LEU A 25 5.00 4.70 -6.76
CA LEU A 25 4.95 4.77 -8.22
C LEU A 25 3.72 5.53 -8.69
N GLU A 26 2.54 5.23 -8.15
CA GLU A 26 1.30 5.95 -8.46
C GLU A 26 1.44 7.45 -8.13
N ALA A 27 1.91 7.80 -6.92
CA ALA A 27 2.16 9.19 -6.54
C ALA A 27 3.14 9.87 -7.51
N THR A 28 4.18 9.17 -7.95
CA THR A 28 5.16 9.69 -8.92
C THR A 28 4.50 10.02 -10.26
N LEU A 29 3.61 9.15 -10.76
CA LEU A 29 2.88 9.40 -12.01
C LEU A 29 1.97 10.62 -11.90
N GLU A 30 1.23 10.77 -10.80
CA GLU A 30 0.37 11.94 -10.56
C GLU A 30 1.18 13.24 -10.49
N ILE A 31 2.35 13.20 -9.84
CA ILE A 31 3.26 14.35 -9.77
C ILE A 31 3.76 14.73 -11.16
N LEU A 32 4.19 13.78 -11.98
CA LEU A 32 4.74 14.07 -13.30
C LEU A 32 3.72 14.72 -14.23
N ILE A 33 2.51 14.16 -14.29
CA ILE A 33 1.44 14.70 -15.12
C ILE A 33 1.03 16.08 -14.59
N GLY A 34 0.88 16.22 -13.27
CA GLY A 34 0.53 17.50 -12.65
C GLY A 34 1.60 18.60 -12.84
N GLN A 35 2.88 18.27 -12.75
CA GLN A 35 3.94 19.25 -13.03
C GLN A 35 3.95 19.65 -14.51
N SER A 36 3.74 18.70 -15.43
CA SER A 36 3.62 18.99 -16.86
C SER A 36 2.41 19.88 -17.18
N SER A 37 1.31 19.75 -16.43
CA SER A 37 0.09 20.53 -16.65
C SER A 37 0.24 22.03 -16.38
N LYS A 38 1.33 22.46 -15.72
CA LYS A 38 1.68 23.89 -15.58
C LYS A 38 1.91 24.57 -16.93
N GLU A 39 2.43 23.84 -17.90
CA GLU A 39 2.72 24.34 -19.25
C GLU A 39 1.62 23.97 -20.24
N THR A 40 1.06 22.75 -20.12
CA THR A 40 0.08 22.24 -21.08
C THR A 40 -1.36 22.61 -20.76
N ASN A 41 -1.66 22.98 -19.51
CA ASN A 41 -3.00 23.22 -18.98
C ASN A 41 -3.92 21.97 -18.99
N VAL A 42 -3.36 20.77 -19.17
CA VAL A 42 -4.08 19.49 -19.24
C VAL A 42 -3.60 18.51 -18.16
N LEU A 43 -4.55 17.93 -17.42
CA LEU A 43 -4.40 17.00 -16.29
C LEU A 43 -4.54 15.52 -16.69
N ALA A 44 -4.62 15.22 -17.97
CA ALA A 44 -4.70 13.86 -18.49
C ALA A 44 -4.00 13.75 -19.84
N LEU A 45 -3.35 12.63 -20.07
CA LEU A 45 -2.75 12.34 -21.36
C LEU A 45 -3.79 11.72 -22.29
N ASN A 46 -3.65 11.95 -23.60
CA ASN A 46 -4.39 11.16 -24.59
C ASN A 46 -3.83 9.72 -24.63
N GLY A 47 -4.60 8.77 -25.17
CA GLY A 47 -4.24 7.34 -25.12
C GLY A 47 -2.89 6.99 -25.76
N THR A 48 -2.46 7.70 -26.80
CA THR A 48 -1.18 7.45 -27.47
C THR A 48 -0.01 7.99 -26.67
N LEU A 49 -0.13 9.23 -26.16
CA LEU A 49 0.88 9.87 -25.33
C LEU A 49 1.02 9.14 -23.99
N ALA A 50 -0.08 8.66 -23.41
CA ALA A 50 -0.08 7.87 -22.19
C ALA A 50 0.75 6.58 -22.30
N LYS A 51 0.62 5.85 -23.42
CA LYS A 51 1.43 4.65 -23.69
C LYS A 51 2.91 4.97 -23.80
N SER A 52 3.24 6.02 -24.55
CA SER A 52 4.64 6.43 -24.76
C SER A 52 5.26 6.91 -23.44
N CYS A 53 4.56 7.77 -22.70
CA CYS A 53 4.98 8.29 -21.40
C CYS A 53 5.21 7.18 -20.38
N LEU A 54 4.28 6.22 -20.26
CA LEU A 54 4.45 5.10 -19.34
C LEU A 54 5.68 4.26 -19.70
N SER A 55 5.88 3.96 -20.99
CA SER A 55 7.06 3.21 -21.45
C SER A 55 8.38 3.92 -21.16
N ASP A 56 8.42 5.25 -21.32
CA ASP A 56 9.62 6.03 -21.02
C ASP A 56 9.91 6.08 -19.52
N ILE A 57 8.87 6.21 -18.68
CA ILE A 57 9.01 6.17 -17.23
C ILE A 57 9.52 4.80 -16.77
N GLU A 58 8.99 3.71 -17.32
CA GLU A 58 9.48 2.35 -17.04
C GLU A 58 10.98 2.24 -17.35
N LYS A 59 11.42 2.65 -18.54
CA LYS A 59 12.84 2.62 -18.93
C LYS A 59 13.72 3.43 -17.98
N VAL A 60 13.26 4.61 -17.55
CA VAL A 60 14.01 5.45 -16.60
C VAL A 60 14.13 4.77 -15.23
N LEU A 61 13.05 4.17 -14.72
CA LEU A 61 13.06 3.47 -13.43
C LEU A 61 13.93 2.22 -13.48
N VAL A 62 13.81 1.41 -14.54
CA VAL A 62 14.64 0.21 -14.75
C VAL A 62 16.12 0.59 -14.90
N GLY A 63 16.42 1.67 -15.62
CA GLY A 63 17.78 2.21 -15.72
C GLY A 63 18.36 2.67 -14.37
N GLN A 64 17.51 2.92 -13.37
CA GLN A 64 17.88 3.24 -11.98
C GLN A 64 17.80 2.01 -11.04
N GLY A 65 17.60 0.81 -11.60
CA GLY A 65 17.61 -0.48 -10.89
C GLY A 65 16.28 -0.91 -10.27
N ALA A 66 15.20 -0.21 -10.61
CA ALA A 66 13.85 -0.66 -10.27
C ALA A 66 13.49 -1.96 -11.04
N ASN A 67 12.49 -2.69 -10.56
CA ASN A 67 12.07 -3.94 -11.20
C ASN A 67 11.62 -3.73 -12.66
N GLU A 68 11.89 -4.68 -13.55
CA GLU A 68 11.48 -4.59 -14.96
C GLU A 68 9.98 -4.80 -15.18
N ASN A 69 9.30 -5.48 -14.25
CA ASN A 69 7.87 -5.80 -14.32
C ASN A 69 7.01 -4.88 -13.44
N LEU A 70 7.45 -3.66 -13.17
CA LEU A 70 6.78 -2.77 -12.21
C LEU A 70 5.31 -2.49 -12.51
N THR A 71 4.98 -2.24 -13.76
CA THR A 71 3.59 -1.96 -14.15
C THR A 71 2.71 -3.19 -14.00
N GLN A 72 3.26 -4.41 -14.12
CA GLN A 72 2.54 -5.64 -13.82
C GLN A 72 2.37 -5.83 -12.31
N ILE A 73 3.46 -5.68 -11.53
CA ILE A 73 3.44 -5.79 -10.06
C ILE A 73 2.41 -4.83 -9.47
N CYS A 74 2.38 -3.58 -9.97
CA CYS A 74 1.50 -2.54 -9.47
C CYS A 74 0.16 -2.41 -10.21
N SER A 75 -0.12 -3.28 -11.20
CA SER A 75 -1.33 -3.20 -12.03
C SER A 75 -1.57 -1.81 -12.65
N ILE A 76 -0.49 -1.16 -13.09
CA ILE A 76 -0.52 0.16 -13.73
C ILE A 76 -0.59 -0.02 -15.24
N HIS A 77 -1.57 0.64 -15.86
CA HIS A 77 -1.77 0.65 -17.30
C HIS A 77 -1.80 2.08 -17.81
N ALA A 78 -1.55 2.27 -19.12
CA ALA A 78 -1.60 3.60 -19.74
C ALA A 78 -2.95 4.33 -19.52
N SER A 79 -4.06 3.60 -19.36
CA SER A 79 -5.36 4.18 -19.03
C SER A 79 -5.38 4.93 -17.69
N LYS A 80 -4.49 4.59 -16.75
CA LYS A 80 -4.35 5.32 -15.49
C LYS A 80 -3.79 6.72 -15.69
N LEU A 81 -3.07 6.99 -16.78
CA LEU A 81 -2.49 8.32 -17.09
C LEU A 81 -3.46 9.20 -17.91
N THR A 82 -4.61 8.66 -18.32
CA THR A 82 -5.65 9.42 -19.03
C THR A 82 -6.70 9.95 -18.06
N GLU A 83 -7.79 10.52 -18.58
CA GLU A 83 -8.96 10.96 -17.79
C GLU A 83 -9.86 9.79 -17.37
N ALA A 84 -9.67 8.63 -17.99
CA ALA A 84 -10.53 7.45 -17.86
C ALA A 84 -12.02 7.83 -17.99
N SER A 85 -12.81 7.71 -16.92
CA SER A 85 -14.23 8.09 -16.92
C SER A 85 -14.52 9.48 -16.31
N CYS A 86 -13.50 10.22 -15.88
CA CYS A 86 -13.67 11.55 -15.31
C CYS A 86 -14.02 12.57 -16.41
N PRO A 87 -15.09 13.39 -16.25
CA PRO A 87 -15.54 14.30 -17.29
C PRO A 87 -14.68 15.56 -17.46
N VAL A 88 -13.64 15.74 -16.64
CA VAL A 88 -12.79 16.93 -16.63
C VAL A 88 -11.34 16.51 -16.74
N ASN A 89 -10.62 17.15 -17.66
CA ASN A 89 -9.19 16.96 -17.85
C ASN A 89 -8.40 18.28 -17.91
N GLY A 90 -9.07 19.44 -17.93
CA GLY A 90 -8.41 20.74 -18.00
C GLY A 90 -8.27 21.40 -16.63
N VAL A 91 -7.18 22.14 -16.42
CA VAL A 91 -6.94 22.90 -15.17
C VAL A 91 -8.05 23.93 -14.94
N ASN A 92 -8.31 24.81 -15.92
CA ASN A 92 -9.30 25.88 -15.80
C ASN A 92 -10.72 25.35 -15.57
N GLU A 93 -11.05 24.22 -16.19
CA GLU A 93 -12.36 23.60 -16.03
C GLU A 93 -12.54 23.04 -14.61
N LEU A 94 -11.52 22.38 -14.05
CA LEU A 94 -11.54 21.91 -12.67
C LEU A 94 -11.73 23.08 -11.69
N GLU A 95 -10.98 24.17 -11.90
CA GLU A 95 -11.02 25.35 -11.03
C GLU A 95 -12.38 26.06 -11.04
N SER A 96 -13.15 25.93 -12.11
CA SER A 96 -14.52 26.46 -12.19
C SER A 96 -15.55 25.65 -11.37
N ILE A 97 -15.22 24.41 -10.99
CA ILE A 97 -16.13 23.47 -10.31
C ILE A 97 -15.81 23.34 -8.82
N VAL A 98 -14.52 23.35 -8.50
CA VAL A 98 -14.00 23.03 -7.18
C VAL A 98 -13.67 24.31 -6.42
N ASP A 99 -13.91 24.31 -5.10
CA ASP A 99 -13.34 25.33 -4.22
C ASP A 99 -11.84 25.06 -4.04
N THR A 100 -11.05 25.64 -4.95
CA THR A 100 -9.60 25.48 -5.01
C THR A 100 -8.90 26.03 -3.77
N SER A 101 -9.47 27.07 -3.17
CA SER A 101 -8.94 27.70 -1.95
C SER A 101 -9.04 26.75 -0.76
N LYS A 102 -10.21 26.12 -0.57
CA LYS A 102 -10.42 25.11 0.47
C LYS A 102 -9.57 23.86 0.23
N LEU A 103 -9.47 23.41 -1.03
CA LEU A 103 -8.68 22.23 -1.38
C LEU A 103 -7.18 22.45 -1.13
N LEU A 104 -6.63 23.60 -1.52
CA LEU A 104 -5.23 23.94 -1.24
C LEU A 104 -4.98 24.11 0.26
N ALA A 105 -5.85 24.83 0.98
CA ALA A 105 -5.70 25.00 2.42
C ALA A 105 -5.71 23.67 3.19
N ALA A 106 -6.42 22.66 2.69
CA ALA A 106 -6.45 21.32 3.28
C ALA A 106 -5.21 20.47 2.98
N CYS A 107 -4.51 20.73 1.87
CA CYS A 107 -3.51 19.81 1.30
C CYS A 107 -2.11 20.40 1.09
N GLU A 108 -1.94 21.72 1.18
CA GLU A 108 -0.66 22.39 0.91
C GLU A 108 0.42 22.00 1.92
N GLU A 109 0.06 21.88 3.19
CA GLU A 109 0.92 21.34 4.23
C GLU A 109 0.19 20.25 5.00
N ILE A 110 0.82 19.08 5.06
CA ILE A 110 0.25 17.89 5.68
C ILE A 110 1.14 17.49 6.86
N ASP A 111 0.47 17.19 7.98
CA ASP A 111 1.05 16.44 9.09
C ASP A 111 0.71 14.96 8.85
N PRO A 112 1.69 14.08 8.58
CA PRO A 112 1.43 12.70 8.19
C PRO A 112 0.60 11.93 9.21
N VAL A 113 0.86 12.15 10.50
CA VAL A 113 0.18 11.44 11.59
C VAL A 113 -1.28 11.88 11.68
N LYS A 114 -1.53 13.20 11.63
CA LYS A 114 -2.90 13.71 11.64
C LYS A 114 -3.64 13.32 10.38
N GLU A 115 -3.04 13.42 9.20
CA GLU A 115 -3.72 13.13 7.94
C GLU A 115 -4.14 11.68 7.79
N CYS A 116 -3.31 10.73 8.24
CA CYS A 116 -3.70 9.32 8.28
C CYS A 116 -4.93 9.07 9.17
N CYS A 117 -5.23 9.99 10.10
CA CYS A 117 -6.30 9.87 11.08
C CYS A 117 -7.53 10.72 10.79
N SER A 118 -7.37 12.03 10.70
CA SER A 118 -8.47 12.96 10.42
C SER A 118 -8.81 13.05 8.93
N GLN A 119 -7.90 12.63 8.04
CA GLN A 119 -8.11 12.58 6.59
C GLN A 119 -8.63 13.91 6.03
N ILE A 120 -8.02 15.03 6.43
CA ILE A 120 -8.52 16.37 6.07
C ILE A 120 -8.31 16.60 4.57
N CYS A 121 -7.09 16.37 4.08
CA CYS A 121 -6.77 16.49 2.67
C CYS A 121 -7.47 15.41 1.84
N GLN A 122 -7.43 14.15 2.26
CA GLN A 122 -8.14 13.05 1.60
C GLN A 122 -9.66 13.32 1.46
N SER A 123 -10.29 13.90 2.50
CA SER A 123 -11.71 14.28 2.45
C SER A 123 -11.96 15.43 1.49
N ALA A 124 -11.08 16.44 1.47
CA ALA A 124 -11.17 17.55 0.50
C ALA A 124 -11.00 17.06 -0.95
N ILE A 125 -10.08 16.13 -1.20
CA ILE A 125 -9.87 15.48 -2.50
C ILE A 125 -11.12 14.69 -2.91
N LEU A 126 -11.69 13.91 -1.99
CA LEU A 126 -12.91 13.13 -2.25
C LEU A 126 -14.11 14.04 -2.55
N GLU A 127 -14.27 15.14 -1.81
CA GLU A 127 -15.31 16.13 -2.05
C GLU A 127 -15.17 16.76 -3.44
N ALA A 128 -13.96 17.21 -3.79
CA ALA A 128 -13.65 17.78 -5.11
C ALA A 128 -13.93 16.77 -6.24
N ALA A 129 -13.42 15.54 -6.10
CA ALA A 129 -13.62 14.49 -7.09
C ALA A 129 -15.10 14.13 -7.28
N THR A 130 -15.88 14.13 -6.19
CA THR A 130 -17.32 13.88 -6.24
C THR A 130 -18.05 15.00 -6.98
N ARG A 131 -17.73 16.27 -6.71
CA ARG A 131 -18.31 17.41 -7.45
C ARG A 131 -18.01 17.32 -8.94
N ILE A 132 -16.77 17.00 -9.32
CA ILE A 132 -16.38 16.83 -10.72
C ILE A 132 -17.15 15.67 -11.37
N ALA A 133 -17.24 14.52 -10.70
CA ALA A 133 -17.93 13.35 -11.22
C ALA A 133 -19.45 13.57 -11.45
N LEU A 134 -20.06 14.48 -10.68
CA LEU A 134 -21.48 14.84 -10.78
C LEU A 134 -21.81 15.80 -11.93
N LYS A 135 -20.82 16.57 -12.43
CA LYS A 135 -21.01 17.53 -13.53
C LYS A 135 -21.66 16.90 -14.79
N SER A 136 -21.36 15.64 -15.08
CA SER A 136 -21.98 14.92 -16.21
C SER A 136 -23.39 14.39 -15.93
N SER A 137 -23.73 14.17 -14.65
CA SER A 137 -25.02 13.58 -14.25
C SER A 137 -26.16 14.61 -14.18
N GLU A 138 -25.84 15.90 -13.99
CA GLU A 138 -26.82 16.98 -14.15
C GLU A 138 -27.38 17.06 -15.60
N LEU A 139 -26.65 16.51 -16.58
CA LEU A 139 -27.05 16.49 -17.99
C LEU A 139 -27.85 15.24 -18.41
N LEU A 140 -27.89 14.18 -17.59
CA LEU A 140 -28.50 12.89 -17.91
C LEU A 140 -29.28 12.31 -16.71
N SER A 141 -30.35 12.99 -16.30
CA SER A 141 -31.32 12.43 -15.35
C SER A 141 -32.35 11.55 -16.06
N MET A 142 -32.07 10.26 -16.24
CA MET A 142 -33.05 9.16 -16.42
C MET A 142 -32.33 7.80 -16.28
N ASP A 143 -32.24 7.21 -15.08
CA ASP A 143 -32.55 5.79 -14.75
C ASP A 143 -31.86 5.31 -13.45
N GLY A 144 -32.65 4.89 -12.46
CA GLY A 144 -32.27 4.92 -11.04
C GLY A 144 -31.67 3.67 -10.39
N ALA A 145 -31.25 2.64 -11.12
CA ALA A 145 -30.87 1.35 -10.48
C ALA A 145 -29.44 0.83 -10.76
N HIS A 146 -28.74 1.34 -11.79
CA HIS A 146 -27.39 0.86 -12.17
C HIS A 146 -26.23 1.83 -11.86
N ILE A 147 -26.51 2.98 -11.23
CA ILE A 147 -25.57 4.11 -11.14
C ILE A 147 -24.47 3.92 -10.07
N LEU A 148 -24.69 3.14 -9.01
CA LEU A 148 -23.79 3.13 -7.83
C LEU A 148 -22.36 2.61 -8.08
N PRO A 149 -22.11 1.47 -8.77
CA PRO A 149 -20.74 1.00 -9.03
C PRO A 149 -20.00 1.92 -10.01
N GLN A 150 -20.69 2.38 -11.06
CA GLN A 150 -20.14 3.25 -12.09
C GLN A 150 -19.80 4.64 -11.53
N HIS A 151 -20.61 5.13 -10.59
CA HIS A 151 -20.34 6.37 -9.85
C HIS A 151 -19.10 6.23 -8.97
N SER A 152 -18.90 5.10 -8.27
CA SER A 152 -17.69 4.89 -7.47
C SER A 152 -16.41 4.86 -8.31
N THR A 153 -16.44 4.15 -9.45
CA THR A 153 -15.30 4.15 -10.39
C THR A 153 -15.01 5.55 -10.92
N ARG A 154 -16.04 6.29 -11.35
CA ARG A 154 -15.88 7.67 -11.84
C ARG A 154 -15.29 8.61 -10.80
N VAL A 155 -15.77 8.54 -9.56
CA VAL A 155 -15.21 9.34 -8.46
C VAL A 155 -13.73 9.01 -8.25
N ASN A 156 -13.34 7.75 -8.34
CA ASN A 156 -11.93 7.36 -8.21
C ASN A 156 -11.08 7.88 -9.37
N ASP A 157 -11.57 7.81 -10.62
CA ASP A 157 -10.87 8.40 -11.77
C ASP A 157 -10.71 9.92 -11.60
N CYS A 158 -11.73 10.61 -11.06
CA CYS A 158 -11.62 12.04 -10.76
C CYS A 158 -10.70 12.37 -9.59
N LYS A 159 -10.47 11.46 -8.63
CA LYS A 159 -9.45 11.67 -7.60
C LYS A 159 -8.06 11.81 -8.21
N SER A 160 -7.72 10.99 -9.21
CA SER A 160 -6.46 11.11 -9.94
C SER A 160 -6.30 12.48 -10.60
N ILE A 161 -7.36 13.00 -11.23
CA ILE A 161 -7.35 14.35 -11.81
C ILE A 161 -7.14 15.43 -10.74
N VAL A 162 -7.80 15.32 -9.59
CA VAL A 162 -7.62 16.26 -8.46
C VAL A 162 -6.19 16.20 -7.91
N LEU A 163 -5.60 15.01 -7.76
CA LEU A 163 -4.21 14.83 -7.32
C LEU A 163 -3.21 15.46 -8.29
N ARG A 164 -3.40 15.32 -9.60
CA ARG A 164 -2.58 15.99 -10.63
C ARG A 164 -2.72 17.49 -10.54
N TRP A 165 -3.94 18.00 -10.32
CA TRP A 165 -4.16 19.43 -10.17
C TRP A 165 -3.45 19.97 -8.93
N LEU A 166 -3.54 19.28 -7.79
CA LEU A 166 -2.78 19.61 -6.57
C LEU A 166 -1.28 19.66 -6.86
N ALA A 167 -0.74 18.65 -7.54
CA ALA A 167 0.66 18.63 -7.96
C ALA A 167 1.00 19.81 -8.89
N SER A 168 0.09 20.25 -9.76
CA SER A 168 0.29 21.42 -10.63
C SER A 168 0.33 22.76 -9.89
N LYS A 169 -0.26 22.83 -8.69
CA LYS A 169 -0.26 24.06 -7.88
C LYS A 169 0.92 24.13 -6.92
N LEU A 170 1.40 22.98 -6.47
CA LEU A 170 2.58 22.87 -5.63
C LEU A 170 3.87 22.90 -6.47
N ASN A 171 4.97 23.36 -5.86
CA ASN A 171 6.29 23.12 -6.45
C ASN A 171 6.63 21.62 -6.40
N ALA A 172 7.57 21.17 -7.22
CA ALA A 172 7.87 19.73 -7.35
C ALA A 172 8.28 19.06 -6.02
N SER A 173 8.98 19.78 -5.14
CA SER A 173 9.40 19.25 -3.83
C SER A 173 8.21 19.09 -2.87
N HIS A 174 7.35 20.10 -2.78
CA HIS A 174 6.14 20.03 -1.95
C HIS A 174 5.12 19.03 -2.50
N ALA A 175 4.91 18.98 -3.82
CA ALA A 175 4.06 17.97 -4.45
C ALA A 175 4.56 16.56 -4.11
N LYS A 176 5.88 16.34 -4.17
CA LYS A 176 6.50 15.08 -3.76
C LYS A 176 6.20 14.76 -2.30
N LYS A 177 6.41 15.70 -1.37
CA LYS A 177 6.12 15.48 0.06
C LYS A 177 4.66 15.09 0.29
N VAL A 178 3.74 15.95 -0.15
CA VAL A 178 2.29 15.83 0.07
C VAL A 178 1.72 14.54 -0.53
N LEU A 179 1.95 14.28 -1.82
CA LEU A 179 1.31 13.13 -2.49
C LEU A 179 1.87 11.80 -2.00
N ARG A 180 3.16 11.74 -1.63
CA ARG A 180 3.76 10.53 -1.06
C ARG A 180 3.22 10.26 0.33
N GLU A 181 3.12 11.26 1.20
CA GLU A 181 2.52 11.12 2.53
C GLU A 181 1.05 10.66 2.46
N LEU A 182 0.25 11.24 1.56
CA LEU A 182 -1.12 10.82 1.27
C LEU A 182 -1.19 9.35 0.82
N SER A 183 -0.27 8.92 -0.03
CA SER A 183 -0.20 7.54 -0.51
C SER A 183 0.12 6.56 0.64
N SER A 184 1.10 6.90 1.49
CA SER A 184 1.47 6.10 2.66
C SER A 184 0.33 5.97 3.67
N CYS A 185 -0.52 6.98 3.83
CA CYS A 185 -1.70 6.87 4.70
C CYS A 185 -2.74 5.87 4.16
N ASN A 186 -2.87 5.75 2.84
CA ASN A 186 -3.89 4.92 2.21
C ASN A 186 -3.60 3.42 2.26
N VAL A 187 -2.32 3.02 2.45
CA VAL A 187 -1.93 1.59 2.45
C VAL A 187 -2.56 0.81 3.60
N ASN A 188 -2.86 1.46 4.73
CA ASN A 188 -3.36 0.78 5.93
C ASN A 188 -4.87 0.54 5.97
N LYS A 189 -5.57 0.68 4.83
CA LYS A 189 -7.03 0.52 4.78
C LYS A 189 -7.47 -0.93 4.59
N VAL A 190 -6.55 -1.82 4.21
CA VAL A 190 -6.84 -3.23 3.90
C VAL A 190 -5.66 -4.13 4.28
N CYS A 191 -5.95 -5.41 4.56
CA CYS A 191 -4.93 -6.45 4.60
C CYS A 191 -4.48 -6.80 3.17
N PRO A 192 -3.18 -6.68 2.83
CA PRO A 192 -2.70 -6.99 1.49
C PRO A 192 -2.44 -8.49 1.24
N LEU A 193 -2.52 -9.33 2.28
CA LEU A 193 -2.21 -10.76 2.16
C LEU A 193 -3.37 -11.53 1.50
N VAL A 194 -3.02 -12.44 0.60
CA VAL A 194 -3.96 -13.40 0.03
C VAL A 194 -4.06 -14.59 0.97
N PHE A 195 -5.26 -14.86 1.48
CA PHE A 195 -5.53 -16.00 2.36
C PHE A 195 -5.94 -17.23 1.54
N PRO A 196 -5.10 -18.29 1.48
CA PRO A 196 -5.45 -19.55 0.83
C PRO A 196 -6.52 -20.33 1.59
N ASP A 197 -6.79 -21.54 1.13
CA ASP A 197 -7.73 -22.46 1.76
C ASP A 197 -7.28 -22.86 3.19
N ILE A 198 -8.19 -22.77 4.16
CA ILE A 198 -7.92 -23.05 5.58
C ILE A 198 -8.26 -24.48 6.01
N ARG A 199 -8.64 -25.40 5.10
CA ARG A 199 -9.04 -26.78 5.42
C ARG A 199 -8.03 -27.50 6.30
N HIS A 200 -6.73 -27.38 6.01
CA HIS A 200 -5.68 -28.00 6.81
C HIS A 200 -5.66 -27.49 8.27
N VAL A 201 -5.91 -26.20 8.47
CA VAL A 201 -6.02 -25.60 9.82
C VAL A 201 -7.30 -26.09 10.52
N VAL A 202 -8.42 -26.17 9.80
CA VAL A 202 -9.69 -26.69 10.33
C VAL A 202 -9.56 -28.16 10.75
N THR A 203 -8.87 -28.99 9.97
CA THR A 203 -8.57 -30.38 10.33
C THR A 203 -7.62 -30.48 11.52
N GLY A 204 -6.72 -29.52 11.75
CA GLY A 204 -5.82 -29.53 12.91
C GLY A 204 -6.42 -28.97 14.20
N CYS A 205 -7.25 -27.92 14.07
CA CYS A 205 -7.69 -27.05 15.17
C CYS A 205 -9.21 -27.05 15.42
N GLY A 206 -9.99 -27.82 14.66
CA GLY A 206 -11.45 -27.85 14.80
C GLY A 206 -11.90 -28.29 16.20
N ASP A 207 -13.09 -27.86 16.63
CA ASP A 207 -13.58 -28.01 18.01
C ASP A 207 -13.57 -29.45 18.56
N ARG A 208 -13.57 -30.47 17.68
CA ARG A 208 -13.53 -31.90 18.05
C ARG A 208 -12.12 -32.44 18.28
N ILE A 209 -11.08 -31.67 17.99
CA ILE A 209 -9.68 -32.12 17.94
C ILE A 209 -8.89 -31.41 19.04
N ASN A 210 -8.39 -32.19 20.02
CA ASN A 210 -7.75 -31.68 21.24
C ASN A 210 -6.21 -31.74 21.23
N ASN A 211 -5.58 -32.11 20.11
CA ASN A 211 -4.12 -32.15 20.02
C ASN A 211 -3.55 -30.77 19.68
N GLN A 212 -3.10 -30.03 20.71
CA GLN A 212 -2.52 -28.70 20.57
C GLN A 212 -1.31 -28.69 19.61
N THR A 213 -0.46 -29.70 19.64
CA THR A 213 0.73 -29.77 18.77
C THR A 213 0.34 -29.86 17.30
N THR A 214 -0.65 -30.69 16.96
CA THR A 214 -1.16 -30.79 15.59
C THR A 214 -1.80 -29.47 15.13
N CYS A 215 -2.60 -28.86 15.99
CA CYS A 215 -3.22 -27.56 15.70
C CYS A 215 -2.17 -26.47 15.45
N CYS A 216 -1.20 -26.31 16.36
CA CYS A 216 -0.18 -25.28 16.24
C CYS A 216 0.80 -25.54 15.10
N GLY A 217 1.08 -26.80 14.76
CA GLY A 217 1.83 -27.14 13.56
C GLY A 217 1.11 -26.74 12.27
N ALA A 218 -0.20 -27.02 12.17
CA ALA A 218 -1.01 -26.60 11.03
C ALA A 218 -1.13 -25.08 10.93
N MET A 219 -1.36 -24.41 12.06
CA MET A 219 -1.44 -22.95 12.12
C MET A 219 -0.10 -22.30 11.76
N GLY A 220 1.00 -22.77 12.33
CA GLY A 220 2.35 -22.27 12.02
C GLY A 220 2.67 -22.41 10.54
N SER A 221 2.43 -23.58 9.93
CA SER A 221 2.64 -23.79 8.50
C SER A 221 1.79 -22.84 7.64
N TYR A 222 0.54 -22.57 8.04
CA TYR A 222 -0.35 -21.67 7.31
C TYR A 222 0.15 -20.23 7.37
N VAL A 223 0.53 -19.77 8.56
CA VAL A 223 1.05 -18.42 8.78
C VAL A 223 2.40 -18.21 8.09
N SER A 224 3.31 -19.18 8.15
CA SER A 224 4.58 -19.13 7.40
C SER A 224 4.39 -19.04 5.89
N HIS A 225 3.27 -19.55 5.35
CA HIS A 225 2.94 -19.36 3.94
C HIS A 225 2.46 -17.93 3.65
N LEU A 226 1.72 -17.31 4.58
CA LEU A 226 1.30 -15.90 4.45
C LEU A 226 2.49 -14.94 4.53
N GLN A 227 3.41 -15.16 5.47
CA GLN A 227 4.61 -14.31 5.68
C GLN A 227 5.42 -14.13 4.40
N LYS A 228 5.52 -15.17 3.57
CA LYS A 228 6.34 -15.16 2.35
C LYS A 228 5.82 -14.22 1.26
N GLN A 229 4.64 -13.62 1.43
CA GLN A 229 4.01 -12.82 0.38
C GLN A 229 4.51 -11.38 0.37
N SER A 230 4.63 -10.72 1.52
CA SER A 230 4.80 -9.26 1.57
C SER A 230 5.34 -8.81 2.92
N PHE A 231 6.08 -7.70 2.92
CA PHE A 231 6.14 -6.85 4.09
C PHE A 231 4.77 -6.19 4.30
N ILE A 232 4.39 -5.99 5.56
CA ILE A 232 3.17 -5.27 5.92
C ILE A 232 3.44 -4.32 7.07
N THR A 233 2.60 -3.28 7.20
CA THR A 233 2.66 -2.39 8.35
C THR A 233 2.08 -3.04 9.61
N ASN A 234 2.39 -2.48 10.77
CA ASN A 234 1.77 -2.86 12.05
C ASN A 234 0.23 -2.78 12.02
N LEU A 235 -0.34 -1.82 11.29
CA LEU A 235 -1.78 -1.64 11.16
C LEU A 235 -2.41 -2.62 10.16
N GLN A 236 -1.76 -2.85 9.02
CA GLN A 236 -2.17 -3.90 8.09
C GLN A 236 -2.14 -5.29 8.75
N ALA A 237 -1.15 -5.55 9.62
CA ALA A 237 -1.06 -6.79 10.38
C ALA A 237 -2.26 -7.01 11.30
N LEU A 238 -2.77 -5.95 11.95
CA LEU A 238 -4.00 -6.03 12.75
C LEU A 238 -5.20 -6.46 11.90
N ASP A 239 -5.36 -5.86 10.71
CA ASP A 239 -6.46 -6.19 9.80
C ASP A 239 -6.30 -7.59 9.19
N CYS A 240 -5.08 -8.02 8.90
CA CYS A 240 -4.77 -9.37 8.45
C CYS A 240 -5.10 -10.41 9.53
N ALA A 241 -4.69 -10.16 10.78
CA ALA A 241 -4.99 -11.03 11.90
C ALA A 241 -6.51 -11.14 12.15
N ALA A 242 -7.23 -10.00 12.11
CA ALA A 242 -8.68 -9.98 12.25
C ALA A 242 -9.39 -10.73 11.11
N SER A 243 -8.92 -10.55 9.87
CA SER A 243 -9.47 -11.22 8.68
C SER A 243 -9.31 -12.74 8.75
N LEU A 244 -8.10 -13.22 9.08
CA LEU A 244 -7.85 -14.65 9.25
C LEU A 244 -8.66 -15.21 10.42
N GLY A 245 -8.71 -14.51 11.55
CA GLY A 245 -9.45 -14.98 12.73
C GLY A 245 -10.94 -15.11 12.44
N THR A 246 -11.48 -14.17 11.66
CA THR A 246 -12.88 -14.21 11.21
C THR A 246 -13.14 -15.41 10.30
N ARG A 247 -12.22 -15.71 9.38
CA ARG A 247 -12.31 -16.91 8.52
C ARG A 247 -12.27 -18.19 9.35
N LEU A 248 -11.35 -18.32 10.29
CA LEU A 248 -11.23 -19.48 11.18
C LEU A 248 -12.52 -19.69 12.00
N ARG A 249 -13.07 -18.63 12.57
CA ARG A 249 -14.34 -18.70 13.32
C ARG A 249 -15.52 -19.14 12.47
N LYS A 250 -15.62 -18.63 11.22
CA LYS A 250 -16.65 -19.06 10.26
C LYS A 250 -16.54 -20.54 9.89
N SER A 251 -15.39 -21.16 10.12
CA SER A 251 -15.15 -22.59 9.90
C SER A 251 -15.22 -23.44 11.18
N ASN A 252 -15.96 -22.99 12.20
CA ASN A 252 -16.19 -23.71 13.46
C ASN A 252 -14.90 -23.96 14.28
N ILE A 253 -14.00 -22.98 14.30
CA ILE A 253 -12.90 -22.92 15.26
C ILE A 253 -13.26 -21.85 16.30
N THR A 254 -13.70 -22.28 17.48
CA THR A 254 -14.18 -21.36 18.53
C THR A 254 -13.09 -20.94 19.52
N LYS A 255 -12.10 -21.80 19.75
CA LYS A 255 -10.95 -21.55 20.63
C LYS A 255 -10.03 -20.49 20.02
N ASN A 256 -9.44 -19.64 20.86
CA ASN A 256 -8.46 -18.65 20.44
C ASN A 256 -7.13 -19.32 20.07
N VAL A 257 -7.01 -19.73 18.79
CA VAL A 257 -5.82 -20.42 18.27
C VAL A 257 -4.60 -19.51 18.28
N TYR A 258 -4.77 -18.19 18.14
CA TYR A 258 -3.64 -17.25 18.18
C TYR A 258 -2.95 -17.26 19.54
N SER A 259 -3.73 -17.20 20.62
CA SER A 259 -3.20 -17.31 21.98
C SER A 259 -2.65 -18.71 22.28
N LEU A 260 -3.28 -19.76 21.74
CA LEU A 260 -2.86 -21.15 21.97
C LEU A 260 -1.51 -21.48 21.33
N CYS A 261 -1.26 -20.90 20.15
CA CYS A 261 -0.10 -21.18 19.32
C CYS A 261 0.90 -20.01 19.27
N HIS A 262 0.73 -19.01 20.14
CA HIS A 262 1.60 -17.84 20.26
C HIS A 262 1.81 -17.07 18.94
N ILE A 263 0.73 -16.90 18.17
CA ILE A 263 0.75 -16.13 16.93
C ILE A 263 0.75 -14.63 17.25
N ASN A 264 1.75 -13.92 16.74
CA ASN A 264 1.97 -12.49 16.89
C ASN A 264 1.71 -11.73 15.59
N LEU A 265 1.61 -10.41 15.65
CA LEU A 265 1.38 -9.57 14.47
C LEU A 265 2.52 -9.66 13.45
N LYS A 266 3.78 -9.71 13.91
CA LYS A 266 4.94 -9.90 13.03
C LYS A 266 4.87 -11.18 12.22
N ASP A 267 4.12 -12.17 12.70
CA ASP A 267 3.97 -13.44 12.00
C ASP A 267 3.11 -13.30 10.74
N PHE A 268 2.56 -12.13 10.43
CA PHE A 268 1.89 -11.87 9.16
C PHE A 268 2.81 -11.18 8.13
N SER A 269 4.01 -10.77 8.52
CA SER A 269 4.97 -10.07 7.66
C SER A 269 6.15 -10.96 7.26
N LEU A 270 6.83 -10.59 6.18
CA LEU A 270 8.02 -11.30 5.72
C LEU A 270 9.10 -11.35 6.82
N GLN A 271 9.63 -12.55 7.04
CA GLN A 271 10.75 -12.79 7.94
C GLN A 271 12.08 -12.54 7.22
N VAL A 272 13.00 -11.90 7.92
CA VAL A 272 14.22 -11.35 7.36
C VAL A 272 15.41 -11.99 8.07
N GLY A 273 16.14 -12.88 7.38
CA GLY A 273 17.33 -13.56 7.92
C GLY A 273 17.03 -14.71 8.90
N ASN A 274 18.04 -15.14 9.68
CA ASN A 274 17.95 -16.20 10.71
C ASN A 274 17.29 -15.72 12.03
N GLN A 275 16.64 -14.55 12.03
CA GLN A 275 16.04 -14.00 13.22
C GLN A 275 14.65 -14.59 13.45
N GLU A 276 14.34 -14.91 14.72
CA GLU A 276 13.01 -15.34 15.18
C GLU A 276 11.96 -14.21 15.17
N ALA A 277 12.18 -13.12 14.42
CA ALA A 277 11.30 -11.97 14.36
C ALA A 277 11.09 -11.49 12.91
N GLY A 278 9.83 -11.54 12.45
CA GLY A 278 9.40 -10.80 11.27
C GLY A 278 9.49 -9.29 11.50
N CYS A 279 9.62 -8.52 10.42
CA CYS A 279 9.68 -7.05 10.45
C CYS A 279 8.31 -6.47 10.09
N LEU A 280 7.69 -5.69 10.98
CA LEU A 280 6.57 -4.85 10.61
C LEU A 280 7.07 -3.47 10.20
N LEU A 281 6.51 -2.93 9.12
CA LEU A 281 6.75 -1.55 8.75
C LEU A 281 5.95 -0.61 9.69
N PRO A 282 6.43 0.62 9.93
CA PRO A 282 5.64 1.64 10.62
C PRO A 282 4.29 1.87 9.93
N SER A 283 3.28 2.34 10.67
CA SER A 283 1.96 2.67 10.11
C SER A 283 2.05 3.71 9.00
N THR A 284 3.02 4.61 9.07
CA THR A 284 3.39 5.50 7.96
C THR A 284 4.72 4.99 7.40
N PRO A 285 4.71 4.01 6.48
CA PRO A 285 5.94 3.45 5.97
C PRO A 285 6.70 4.57 5.23
N SER A 286 7.96 4.74 5.64
CA SER A 286 8.90 5.64 4.98
C SER A 286 9.44 5.01 3.70
N ASP A 287 10.02 5.87 2.85
CA ASP A 287 10.77 5.46 1.67
C ASP A 287 11.84 4.41 2.02
N ALA A 288 12.10 3.49 1.10
CA ALA A 288 13.26 2.61 1.23
C ALA A 288 14.54 3.45 1.07
N THR A 289 15.59 3.07 1.80
CA THR A 289 16.88 3.76 1.77
C THR A 289 17.92 2.88 1.10
N PHE A 290 18.88 3.51 0.42
CA PHE A 290 20.11 2.84 -0.01
C PHE A 290 21.22 3.22 0.96
N ASP A 291 21.92 2.24 1.52
CA ASP A 291 23.20 2.48 2.18
C ASP A 291 24.36 2.38 1.18
N THR A 292 25.47 3.05 1.52
CA THR A 292 26.75 3.14 0.83
C THR A 292 27.42 1.79 0.52
N SER A 293 26.92 0.67 1.08
CA SER A 293 27.30 -0.71 0.72
C SER A 293 26.52 -1.29 -0.47
N SER A 294 25.64 -0.51 -1.12
CA SER A 294 24.73 -0.94 -2.22
C SER A 294 23.53 -1.79 -1.76
N GLU A 295 23.23 -1.80 -0.46
CA GLU A 295 22.12 -2.58 0.10
C GLU A 295 20.89 -1.68 0.35
N VAL A 296 19.74 -2.10 -0.18
CA VAL A 296 18.44 -1.48 0.11
C VAL A 296 18.00 -1.87 1.52
N SER A 297 17.67 -0.89 2.34
CA SER A 297 17.18 -1.04 3.71
C SER A 297 15.84 -0.34 3.89
N PHE A 298 15.08 -0.77 4.89
CA PHE A 298 13.84 -0.13 5.33
C PHE A 298 13.75 -0.22 6.86
N LEU A 299 12.93 0.67 7.44
CA LEU A 299 12.77 0.75 8.89
C LEU A 299 11.71 -0.25 9.36
N CYS A 300 12.05 -1.08 10.35
CA CYS A 300 11.11 -1.93 11.07
C CYS A 300 10.67 -1.27 12.38
N ASP A 301 9.41 -1.48 12.74
CA ASP A 301 8.85 -1.08 14.03
C ASP A 301 9.37 -2.03 15.12
N LEU A 302 10.04 -1.50 16.14
CA LEU A 302 10.70 -2.31 17.17
C LEU A 302 9.74 -3.07 18.10
N ASN A 303 8.42 -2.85 17.97
CA ASN A 303 7.39 -3.46 18.82
C ASN A 303 6.72 -4.69 18.18
N ASP A 304 7.51 -5.58 17.56
CA ASP A 304 7.03 -6.67 16.71
C ASP A 304 6.39 -7.87 17.46
N ASN A 305 6.59 -7.99 18.78
CA ASN A 305 6.10 -9.13 19.58
C ASN A 305 4.69 -8.95 20.14
N ILE A 306 3.84 -8.17 19.48
CA ILE A 306 2.45 -7.94 19.91
C ILE A 306 1.61 -9.18 19.54
N PRO A 307 0.89 -9.80 20.51
CA PRO A 307 -0.01 -10.93 20.22
C PRO A 307 -1.08 -10.56 19.20
N ALA A 308 -1.32 -11.44 18.23
CA ALA A 308 -2.35 -11.22 17.22
C ALA A 308 -3.75 -11.22 17.86
N PRO A 309 -4.60 -10.21 17.58
CA PRO A 309 -5.92 -10.13 18.20
C PRO A 309 -6.84 -11.20 17.64
N TRP A 310 -7.47 -11.96 18.54
CA TRP A 310 -8.55 -12.87 18.16
C TRP A 310 -9.86 -12.09 18.06
N PRO A 311 -10.58 -12.14 16.92
CA PRO A 311 -11.77 -11.32 16.73
C PRO A 311 -12.88 -11.75 17.69
N THR A 312 -13.25 -10.85 18.61
CA THR A 312 -14.50 -10.93 19.38
C THR A 312 -15.65 -10.37 18.56
N THR A 313 -16.89 -10.69 18.92
CA THR A 313 -18.11 -10.48 18.11
C THR A 313 -18.43 -9.02 17.74
N SER A 314 -17.59 -8.05 18.09
CA SER A 314 -17.91 -6.63 17.93
C SER A 314 -16.68 -5.72 18.00
N GLN A 315 -15.65 -5.93 17.17
CA GLN A 315 -14.61 -4.91 16.96
C GLN A 315 -14.09 -4.94 15.51
N VAL A 316 -14.47 -3.94 14.73
CA VAL A 316 -13.74 -3.54 13.51
C VAL A 316 -12.67 -2.54 13.97
N PRO A 317 -11.37 -2.80 13.75
CA PRO A 317 -10.36 -1.80 14.05
C PRO A 317 -10.49 -0.60 13.11
N ALA A 318 -10.89 0.55 13.63
CA ALA A 318 -10.56 1.83 12.98
C ALA A 318 -9.23 2.31 13.59
N SER A 319 -8.25 2.59 12.73
CA SER A 319 -6.88 3.00 13.07
C SER A 319 -6.79 4.11 14.12
N CYS A 320 -7.65 5.13 14.01
CA CYS A 320 -7.41 6.42 14.67
C CYS A 320 -8.38 6.77 15.80
N ASN A 321 -9.31 5.88 16.14
CA ASN A 321 -10.22 6.08 17.27
C ASN A 321 -9.94 5.14 18.44
N LYS A 322 -8.73 4.57 18.49
CA LYS A 322 -8.34 3.60 19.50
C LYS A 322 -7.44 4.24 20.54
N THR A 323 -8.05 4.58 21.68
CA THR A 323 -7.40 4.55 23.01
C THR A 323 -7.07 3.11 23.43
N PHE A 324 -6.61 2.26 22.50
CA PHE A 324 -5.86 1.10 22.91
C PHE A 324 -4.57 1.67 23.48
N LYS A 325 -4.24 1.28 24.71
CA LYS A 325 -2.89 1.44 25.24
C LYS A 325 -1.95 0.61 24.38
N ILE A 326 -1.67 1.06 23.16
CA ILE A 326 -0.41 0.77 22.50
C ILE A 326 0.61 1.26 23.52
N PRO A 327 1.46 0.38 24.08
CA PRO A 327 2.55 0.81 24.94
C PRO A 327 3.24 1.97 24.23
N ALA A 328 3.41 3.08 24.94
CA ALA A 328 3.82 4.37 24.38
C ALA A 328 4.88 4.17 23.29
N LEU A 329 4.68 4.82 22.13
CA LEU A 329 5.74 5.09 21.17
C LEU A 329 7.00 5.43 21.96
N PRO A 330 8.06 4.60 21.94
CA PRO A 330 9.31 5.03 22.50
C PRO A 330 9.75 6.24 21.67
N ALA A 331 10.18 7.29 22.37
CA ALA A 331 10.89 8.39 21.74
C ALA A 331 11.98 7.82 20.83
N VAL A 332 12.18 8.47 19.67
CA VAL A 332 13.27 8.22 18.73
C VAL A 332 14.56 8.02 19.52
N ALA A 333 14.90 6.76 19.78
CA ALA A 333 16.23 6.38 20.22
C ALA A 333 17.00 6.19 18.93
N SER A 334 17.71 7.25 18.56
CA SER A 334 18.80 7.16 17.61
C SER A 334 19.74 6.02 18.00
N ALA A 335 20.23 5.32 16.98
CA ALA A 335 21.26 4.29 17.01
C ALA A 335 20.83 2.88 17.44
N GLN A 336 20.52 2.05 16.44
CA GLN A 336 21.34 0.87 16.13
C GLN A 336 21.09 0.42 14.69
N ASN A 337 22.16 -0.03 14.04
CA ASN A 337 22.33 -0.25 12.60
C ASN A 337 21.16 -0.98 11.92
N GLY A 338 20.90 -0.57 10.66
CA GLY A 338 19.94 -1.21 9.77
C GLY A 338 20.14 -2.72 9.68
N LEU A 339 19.04 -3.42 9.42
CA LEU A 339 19.01 -4.87 9.27
C LEU A 339 19.90 -5.30 8.09
N HIS A 340 21.00 -5.97 8.40
CA HIS A 340 21.89 -6.59 7.43
C HIS A 340 21.34 -7.96 7.00
N LEU A 341 21.20 -8.18 5.70
CA LEU A 341 20.42 -9.26 5.10
C LEU A 341 21.29 -10.19 4.23
N ASP A 342 22.24 -10.87 4.87
CA ASP A 342 23.23 -11.74 4.22
C ASP A 342 22.61 -12.97 3.49
N GLY A 343 21.35 -13.32 3.81
CA GLY A 343 20.70 -14.56 3.36
C GLY A 343 19.96 -14.51 2.01
N VAL A 344 19.46 -13.36 1.58
CA VAL A 344 18.65 -13.25 0.35
C VAL A 344 19.54 -13.24 -0.89
N MET A 345 20.73 -12.64 -0.79
CA MET A 345 21.73 -12.64 -1.86
C MET A 345 22.23 -14.07 -2.16
N HIS A 346 22.35 -14.92 -1.14
CA HIS A 346 22.74 -16.33 -1.31
C HIS A 346 21.70 -17.14 -2.10
N PHE A 347 20.39 -16.91 -1.87
CA PHE A 347 19.34 -17.58 -2.65
C PHE A 347 19.30 -17.14 -4.11
N LEU A 348 19.55 -15.85 -4.39
CA LEU A 348 19.62 -15.31 -5.76
C LEU A 348 20.88 -15.77 -6.51
N LEU A 349 22.01 -15.89 -5.81
CA LEU A 349 23.25 -16.48 -6.35
C LEU A 349 23.09 -17.98 -6.62
N PHE A 350 22.37 -18.70 -5.77
CA PHE A 350 22.04 -20.11 -6.02
C PHE A 350 21.08 -20.28 -7.20
N ALA A 351 20.03 -19.47 -7.29
CA ALA A 351 19.09 -19.53 -8.40
C ALA A 351 19.75 -19.19 -9.75
N SER A 352 20.62 -18.18 -9.78
CA SER A 352 21.34 -17.78 -11.00
C SER A 352 22.41 -18.80 -11.41
N SER A 353 23.13 -19.42 -10.45
CA SER A 353 24.09 -20.49 -10.75
C SER A 353 23.43 -21.77 -11.23
N VAL A 354 22.26 -22.15 -10.71
CA VAL A 354 21.50 -23.31 -11.18
C VAL A 354 21.00 -23.09 -12.61
N VAL A 355 20.59 -21.86 -12.96
CA VAL A 355 20.20 -21.51 -14.34
C VAL A 355 21.41 -21.50 -15.30
N LEU A 356 22.59 -21.08 -14.83
CA LEU A 356 23.80 -21.10 -15.65
C LEU A 356 24.31 -22.53 -15.91
N VAL A 357 24.18 -23.43 -14.92
CA VAL A 357 24.58 -24.84 -15.03
C VAL A 357 23.60 -25.66 -15.87
N THR A 358 22.36 -25.21 -16.06
CA THR A 358 21.41 -25.84 -16.99
C THR A 358 21.47 -25.28 -18.42
N LEU A 359 22.21 -24.18 -18.64
CA LEU A 359 22.41 -23.54 -19.95
C LEU A 359 23.81 -23.81 -20.56
N LEU A 360 24.71 -24.44 -19.82
CA LEU A 360 25.99 -25.00 -20.26
C LEU A 360 25.86 -26.53 -20.42
#